data_AF-A0A7I7XQ09-F1
#
_entry.id   AF-A0A7I7XQ09-F1
#
_cell.length_a   1.000
_cell.length_b   1.000
_cell.length_c   1.000
_cell.angle_alpha   90.00
_cell.angle_beta   90.00
_cell.angle_gamma   90.00
#
_symmetry.space_group_name_H-M   'P 1'
#
loop_
_entity.id
_entity.type
_entity.pdbx_description
1 polymer ?
#
loop_
_entity_poly.entity_id
_entity_poly.type
_entity_poly.pdbx_seq_one_letter_code
_entity_poly.pdbx_strand_id
1 'polypeptide(L)'
;MSPAAPAAPDASLVGLRWAIKHSFLDYVAKTPDGRAYVDQGASVTASNDLVFPPRQARLKGAAGGVDTYEFGGEVHFVAYGGMLYVRIGDPVIHVCGGAGRLTVRSVDDADRSIRVELATFTVGDTGSGVAGPTQWHATDVRLAAEGVPVFADVYSTGEPLAPLQVRLPDAQACG
;
A
#
# COMPACT_ATOMS: atom_id res chain seq x y z
N MET A 1 -13.54 34.51 17.06
CA MET A 1 -13.50 33.21 16.37
C MET A 1 -12.13 32.61 16.65
N SER A 2 -12.05 31.56 17.47
CA SER A 2 -10.78 30.88 17.74
C SER A 2 -10.33 30.11 16.49
N PRO A 3 -9.03 30.09 16.17
CA PRO A 3 -8.52 29.19 15.13
C PRO A 3 -8.72 27.74 15.55
N ALA A 4 -9.18 26.91 14.62
CA ALA A 4 -9.20 25.46 14.81
C ALA A 4 -7.75 24.97 14.98
N ALA A 5 -7.53 24.13 15.99
CA ALA A 5 -6.23 23.48 16.21
C ALA A 5 -5.80 22.71 14.95
N PRO A 6 -4.49 22.65 14.62
CA PRO A 6 -4.01 21.83 13.52
C PRO A 6 -4.44 20.37 13.73
N ALA A 7 -5.00 19.75 12.70
CA ALA A 7 -5.34 18.33 12.71
C ALA A 7 -4.10 17.54 13.15
N ALA A 8 -4.25 16.67 14.15
CA ALA A 8 -3.18 15.79 14.58
C ALA A 8 -2.69 14.97 13.36
N PRO A 9 -1.36 14.74 13.21
CA PRO A 9 -0.86 13.98 12.09
C PRO A 9 -1.47 12.58 12.08
N ASP A 10 -1.75 12.07 10.88
CA ASP A 10 -2.32 10.75 10.53
C ASP A 10 -1.52 9.53 11.05
N ALA A 11 -0.62 9.74 12.01
CA ALA A 11 0.27 8.76 12.60
C ALA A 11 -0.46 7.62 13.31
N SER A 12 -1.74 7.77 13.67
CA SER A 12 -2.57 6.75 14.35
C SER A 12 -3.27 5.76 13.41
N LEU A 13 -3.20 5.95 12.09
CA LEU A 13 -3.92 5.11 11.14
C LEU A 13 -3.32 3.70 11.06
N VAL A 14 -4.19 2.71 11.23
CA VAL A 14 -3.86 1.29 11.18
C VAL A 14 -4.10 0.76 9.76
N GLY A 15 -3.09 0.14 9.18
CA GLY A 15 -3.12 -0.41 7.82
C GLY A 15 -1.79 -0.26 7.08
N LEU A 16 -1.85 -0.50 5.77
CA LEU A 16 -0.80 -0.16 4.83
C LEU A 16 -1.07 1.25 4.31
N ARG A 17 -0.16 2.18 4.62
CA ARG A 17 -0.20 3.55 4.13
C ARG A 17 0.81 3.73 2.99
N TRP A 18 0.35 4.23 1.84
CA TRP A 18 1.19 4.32 0.65
C TRP A 18 0.66 5.33 -0.38
N ALA A 19 1.53 6.22 -0.87
CA ALA A 19 1.20 7.17 -1.94
C ALA A 19 1.30 6.57 -3.36
N ILE A 20 1.67 5.30 -3.52
CA ILE A 20 2.03 4.65 -4.79
C ILE A 20 3.23 5.33 -5.45
N LYS A 21 3.04 6.51 -6.03
CA LYS A 21 4.05 7.39 -6.61
C LYS A 21 3.49 8.81 -6.68
N HIS A 22 4.15 9.76 -6.03
CA HIS A 22 3.67 11.15 -5.95
C HIS A 22 3.43 11.78 -7.32
N SER A 23 4.35 11.60 -8.27
CA SER A 23 4.19 12.16 -9.62
C SER A 23 2.99 11.58 -10.38
N PHE A 24 2.63 10.33 -10.10
CA PHE A 24 1.43 9.70 -10.68
C PHE A 24 0.16 10.28 -10.06
N LEU A 25 0.10 10.39 -8.73
CA LEU A 25 -1.04 11.02 -8.04
C LEU A 25 -1.24 12.47 -8.51
N ASP A 26 -0.15 13.24 -8.59
CA ASP A 26 -0.16 14.62 -9.09
C ASP A 26 -0.65 14.71 -10.53
N TYR A 27 -0.21 13.78 -11.39
CA TYR A 27 -0.63 13.70 -12.78
C TYR A 27 -2.14 13.46 -12.90
N VAL A 28 -2.68 12.48 -12.18
CA VAL A 28 -4.12 12.20 -12.17
C VAL A 28 -4.89 13.41 -11.63
N ALA A 29 -4.44 14.01 -10.51
CA ALA A 29 -5.11 15.15 -9.89
C ALA A 29 -5.15 16.41 -10.78
N LYS A 30 -4.12 16.63 -11.60
CA LYS A 30 -4.04 17.77 -12.54
C LYS A 30 -4.79 17.53 -13.84
N THR A 31 -5.14 16.28 -14.14
CA THR A 31 -5.86 15.93 -15.36
C THR A 31 -7.35 16.31 -15.21
N PRO A 32 -7.96 17.06 -16.14
CA PRO A 32 -9.34 17.56 -15.98
C PRO A 32 -10.39 16.50 -15.65
N ASP A 33 -10.29 15.33 -16.30
CA ASP A 33 -11.16 14.17 -16.08
C ASP A 33 -10.50 13.09 -15.21
N GLY A 34 -9.35 13.39 -14.60
CA GLY A 34 -8.65 12.49 -13.70
C GLY A 34 -9.42 12.28 -12.40
N ARG A 35 -9.62 11.02 -12.01
CA ARG A 35 -10.37 10.64 -10.80
C ARG A 35 -9.66 9.51 -10.08
N ALA A 36 -9.78 9.51 -8.75
CA ALA A 36 -9.39 8.41 -7.88
C ALA A 36 -10.63 7.95 -7.12
N TYR A 37 -10.81 6.64 -7.04
CA TYR A 37 -11.92 6.01 -6.33
C TYR A 37 -11.35 5.06 -5.29
N VAL A 38 -11.92 5.10 -4.08
CA VAL A 38 -11.58 4.19 -2.99
C VAL A 38 -12.80 3.35 -2.63
N ASP A 39 -12.59 2.05 -2.43
CA ASP A 39 -13.64 1.07 -2.13
C ASP A 39 -13.11 0.01 -1.15
N GLN A 40 -14.00 -0.83 -0.63
CA GLN A 40 -13.70 -2.01 0.18
C GLN A 40 -12.90 -1.68 1.45
N GLY A 41 -13.13 -0.49 2.00
CA GLY A 41 -12.50 0.00 3.23
C GLY A 41 -11.18 0.75 3.02
N ALA A 42 -10.70 0.90 1.79
CA ALA A 42 -9.61 1.83 1.51
C ALA A 42 -10.05 3.28 1.83
N SER A 43 -9.10 4.10 2.29
CA SER A 43 -9.35 5.52 2.55
C SER A 43 -8.15 6.37 2.13
N VAL A 44 -8.29 7.69 2.18
CA VAL A 44 -7.25 8.65 1.82
C VAL A 44 -7.00 9.57 3.02
N THR A 45 -5.73 9.81 3.35
CA THR A 45 -5.35 10.73 4.43
C THR A 45 -5.50 12.19 4.00
N ALA A 46 -5.37 13.13 4.95
CA ALA A 46 -5.31 14.55 4.63
C ALA A 46 -4.07 14.93 3.78
N SER A 47 -3.04 14.08 3.78
CA SER A 47 -1.82 14.23 2.97
C SER A 47 -1.89 13.49 1.63
N ASN A 48 -3.06 13.01 1.21
CA ASN A 48 -3.29 12.25 -0.02
C ASN A 48 -2.61 10.86 -0.08
N ASP A 49 -2.21 10.30 1.06
CA ASP A 49 -1.76 8.91 1.09
C ASP A 49 -2.96 7.97 1.10
N LEU A 50 -2.85 6.84 0.41
CA LEU A 50 -3.85 5.79 0.46
C LEU A 50 -3.62 4.95 1.72
N VAL A 51 -4.72 4.52 2.35
CA VAL A 51 -4.70 3.63 3.50
C VAL A 51 -5.53 2.40 3.20
N PHE A 52 -4.87 1.24 3.18
CA PHE A 52 -5.48 -0.07 3.01
C PHE A 52 -5.63 -0.73 4.38
N PRO A 53 -6.86 -1.08 4.81
CA PRO A 53 -7.11 -1.64 6.13
C PRO A 53 -6.51 -3.05 6.25
N PRO A 54 -6.02 -3.48 7.42
CA PRO A 54 -5.57 -4.86 7.60
C PRO A 54 -6.77 -5.82 7.52
N ARG A 55 -6.60 -6.97 6.84
CA ARG A 55 -7.60 -8.05 6.86
C ARG A 55 -7.48 -8.93 8.09
N GLN A 56 -6.24 -9.17 8.51
CA GLN A 56 -5.91 -10.02 9.63
C GLN A 56 -4.62 -9.58 10.29
N ALA A 57 -4.33 -10.12 11.48
CA ALA A 57 -3.04 -9.96 12.11
C ALA A 57 -1.93 -10.58 11.24
N ARG A 58 -0.68 -10.14 11.45
CA ARG A 58 0.51 -10.70 10.80
C ARG A 58 0.52 -12.23 10.92
N LEU A 59 0.65 -12.90 9.78
CA LEU A 59 0.93 -14.34 9.74
C LEU A 59 2.44 -14.53 9.83
N LYS A 60 2.92 -15.01 10.98
CA LYS A 60 4.35 -15.26 11.19
C LYS A 60 4.80 -16.55 10.52
N GLY A 61 5.86 -16.48 9.74
CA GLY A 61 6.57 -17.66 9.27
C GLY A 61 7.25 -18.40 10.41
N ALA A 62 7.66 -19.65 10.16
CA ALA A 62 8.59 -20.36 11.04
C ALA A 62 9.91 -19.59 11.18
N ALA A 63 10.81 -19.99 12.08
CA ALA A 63 12.11 -19.33 12.23
C ALA A 63 12.86 -19.26 10.89
N GLY A 64 13.20 -18.05 10.44
CA GLY A 64 13.82 -17.80 9.12
C GLY A 64 12.84 -17.85 7.93
N GLY A 65 11.54 -18.00 8.19
CA GLY A 65 10.48 -18.03 7.19
C GLY A 65 9.98 -16.64 6.78
N VAL A 66 8.92 -16.65 5.97
CA VAL A 66 8.30 -15.45 5.41
C VAL A 66 7.16 -14.99 6.31
N ASP A 67 7.16 -13.72 6.68
CA ASP A 67 6.02 -13.06 7.31
C ASP A 67 5.06 -12.52 6.25
N THR A 68 3.76 -12.75 6.44
CA THR A 68 2.72 -12.25 5.53
C THR A 68 1.82 -11.23 6.22
N TYR A 69 1.57 -10.12 5.53
CA TYR A 69 0.68 -9.04 5.93
C TYR A 69 -0.36 -8.84 4.84
N GLU A 70 -1.63 -9.06 5.18
CA GLU A 70 -2.72 -8.96 4.22
C GLU A 70 -3.59 -7.73 4.49
N PHE A 71 -3.86 -6.98 3.44
CA PHE A 71 -4.66 -5.78 3.47
C PHE A 71 -5.88 -5.93 2.56
N GLY A 72 -6.97 -5.29 2.96
CA GLY A 72 -8.16 -5.12 2.14
C GLY A 72 -8.12 -3.79 1.42
N GLY A 73 -9.27 -3.37 0.90
CA GLY A 73 -9.38 -2.11 0.20
C GLY A 73 -9.00 -2.20 -1.27
N GLU A 74 -9.58 -1.29 -2.03
CA GLU A 74 -9.28 -1.10 -3.43
C GLU A 74 -9.21 0.38 -3.73
N VAL A 75 -8.23 0.75 -4.54
CA VAL A 75 -8.13 2.07 -5.14
C VAL A 75 -7.99 1.91 -6.64
N HIS A 76 -8.73 2.69 -7.40
CA HIS A 76 -8.51 2.79 -8.84
C HIS A 76 -8.49 4.24 -9.32
N PHE A 77 -7.65 4.47 -10.32
CA PHE A 77 -7.42 5.77 -10.93
C PHE A 77 -7.84 5.69 -12.39
N VAL A 78 -8.58 6.71 -12.84
CA VAL A 78 -8.99 6.83 -14.24
C VAL A 78 -8.73 8.23 -14.76
N ALA A 79 -8.39 8.32 -16.04
CA ALA A 79 -8.28 9.58 -16.78
C ALA A 79 -8.44 9.33 -18.29
N TYR A 80 -8.60 10.41 -19.07
CA TYR A 80 -8.74 10.37 -20.52
C TYR A 80 -9.84 9.41 -21.00
N GLY A 81 -11.04 9.52 -20.41
CA GLY A 81 -12.17 8.66 -20.76
C GLY A 81 -11.95 7.16 -20.47
N GLY A 82 -11.06 6.83 -19.53
CA GLY A 82 -10.78 5.45 -19.12
C GLY A 82 -9.57 4.80 -19.81
N MET A 83 -8.86 5.53 -20.69
CA MET A 83 -7.61 5.03 -21.28
C MET A 83 -6.52 4.84 -20.23
N LEU A 84 -6.45 5.73 -19.24
CA LEU A 84 -5.70 5.46 -18.02
C LEU A 84 -6.64 4.71 -17.09
N TYR A 85 -6.24 3.50 -16.71
CA TYR A 85 -6.89 2.71 -15.67
C TYR A 85 -5.80 2.00 -14.84
N VAL A 86 -5.60 2.46 -13.60
CA VAL A 86 -4.67 1.82 -12.66
C VAL A 86 -5.47 1.36 -11.46
N ARG A 87 -5.36 0.08 -11.11
CA ARG A 87 -6.08 -0.51 -9.97
C ARG A 87 -5.11 -1.19 -9.02
N ILE A 88 -5.26 -0.87 -7.74
CA ILE A 88 -4.52 -1.47 -6.64
C ILE A 88 -5.54 -1.98 -5.65
N GLY A 89 -5.72 -3.30 -5.63
CA GLY A 89 -6.69 -3.98 -4.78
C GLY A 89 -6.07 -5.09 -3.97
N ASP A 90 -6.55 -5.22 -2.74
CA ASP A 90 -6.20 -6.26 -1.76
C ASP A 90 -4.68 -6.51 -1.67
N PRO A 91 -3.88 -5.51 -1.25
CA PRO A 91 -2.43 -5.66 -1.22
C PRO A 91 -1.98 -6.74 -0.23
N VAL A 92 -0.97 -7.53 -0.60
CA VAL A 92 -0.36 -8.54 0.27
C VAL A 92 1.14 -8.36 0.25
N ILE A 93 1.71 -8.17 1.43
CA ILE A 93 3.13 -8.01 1.65
C ILE A 93 3.70 -9.32 2.21
N HIS A 94 4.81 -9.75 1.62
CA HIS A 94 5.63 -10.82 2.13
C HIS A 94 7.01 -10.28 2.51
N VAL A 95 7.44 -10.52 3.73
CA VAL A 95 8.76 -10.10 4.24
C VAL A 95 9.58 -11.32 4.60
N CYS A 96 10.82 -11.37 4.12
CA CYS A 96 11.78 -12.42 4.44
C CYS A 96 13.12 -11.75 4.81
N GLY A 97 13.48 -11.81 6.10
CA GLY A 97 14.61 -11.03 6.61
C GLY A 97 14.37 -9.52 6.44
N GLY A 98 15.30 -8.82 5.79
CA GLY A 98 15.21 -7.38 5.52
C GLY A 98 14.60 -7.01 4.17
N ALA A 99 14.16 -7.98 3.37
CA ALA A 99 13.59 -7.73 2.05
C ALA A 99 12.09 -8.05 2.03
N GLY A 100 11.33 -7.29 1.24
CA GLY A 100 9.91 -7.51 1.05
C GLY A 100 9.45 -7.40 -0.39
N ARG A 101 8.34 -8.06 -0.68
CA ARG A 101 7.59 -7.95 -1.94
C ARG A 101 6.14 -7.60 -1.65
N LEU A 102 5.58 -6.72 -2.47
CA LEU A 102 4.20 -6.28 -2.47
C LEU A 102 3.51 -6.87 -3.70
N THR A 103 2.46 -7.63 -3.48
CA THR A 103 1.59 -8.13 -4.55
C THR A 103 0.22 -7.47 -4.48
N VAL A 104 -0.45 -7.34 -5.60
CA VAL A 104 -1.82 -6.80 -5.71
C VAL A 104 -2.67 -7.73 -6.57
N ARG A 105 -4.00 -7.64 -6.46
CA ARG A 105 -4.89 -8.36 -7.38
C ARG A 105 -4.66 -7.89 -8.83
N SER A 106 -4.61 -8.83 -9.77
CA SER A 106 -4.58 -8.52 -11.20
C SER A 106 -5.87 -7.81 -11.64
N VAL A 107 -5.74 -6.86 -12.57
CA VAL A 107 -6.88 -6.09 -13.08
C VAL A 107 -7.93 -6.98 -13.76
N ASP A 108 -7.46 -7.97 -14.51
CA ASP A 108 -8.28 -8.84 -15.38
C ASP A 108 -8.86 -10.05 -14.67
N ASP A 109 -8.54 -10.22 -13.38
CA ASP A 109 -8.87 -11.44 -12.65
C ASP A 109 -10.17 -11.29 -11.85
N ALA A 110 -11.27 -11.74 -12.48
CA ALA A 110 -12.61 -11.73 -11.89
C ALA A 110 -12.70 -12.59 -10.61
N ASP A 111 -11.96 -13.70 -10.58
CA ASP A 111 -11.96 -14.65 -9.46
C ASP A 111 -11.08 -14.21 -8.28
N ARG A 112 -10.37 -13.07 -8.42
CA ARG A 112 -9.52 -12.45 -7.38
C ARG A 112 -8.39 -13.37 -6.85
N SER A 113 -8.03 -14.41 -7.60
CA SER A 113 -7.02 -15.41 -7.30
C SER A 113 -5.64 -15.08 -7.87
N ILE A 114 -5.58 -14.37 -9.01
CA ILE A 114 -4.31 -14.01 -9.67
C ILE A 114 -3.77 -12.74 -9.04
N ARG A 115 -2.51 -12.84 -8.62
CA ARG A 115 -1.76 -11.73 -8.02
C ARG A 115 -0.58 -11.36 -8.89
N VAL A 116 -0.32 -10.06 -8.95
CA VAL A 116 0.81 -9.46 -9.65
C VAL A 116 1.81 -9.00 -8.62
N GLU A 117 3.09 -9.35 -8.77
CA GLU A 117 4.14 -8.70 -8.00
C GLU A 117 4.31 -7.26 -8.47
N LEU A 118 3.82 -6.32 -7.66
CA LEU A 118 3.82 -4.90 -8.02
C LEU A 118 5.16 -4.26 -7.66
N ALA A 119 5.72 -4.58 -6.50
CA ALA A 119 6.92 -3.92 -6.03
C ALA A 119 7.79 -4.79 -5.13
N THR A 120 9.09 -4.51 -5.13
CA THR A 120 10.06 -5.00 -4.15
C THR A 120 10.56 -3.86 -3.28
N PHE A 121 11.00 -4.14 -2.06
CA PHE A 121 11.49 -3.11 -1.15
C PHE A 121 12.41 -3.66 -0.06
N THR A 122 13.09 -2.75 0.63
CA THR A 122 13.85 -3.03 1.86
C THR A 122 13.01 -2.66 3.08
N VAL A 123 12.98 -3.51 4.09
CA VAL A 123 12.34 -3.23 5.37
C VAL A 123 13.28 -2.39 6.22
N GLY A 124 12.89 -1.16 6.50
CA GLY A 124 13.55 -0.29 7.46
C GLY A 124 13.20 -0.66 8.90
N ASP A 125 13.84 0.01 9.86
CA ASP A 125 13.76 -0.33 11.28
C ASP A 125 12.33 -0.62 11.75
N THR A 126 12.14 -1.86 12.20
CA THR A 126 10.96 -2.27 12.94
C THR A 126 11.06 -1.63 14.31
N GLY A 127 10.21 -0.64 14.59
CA GLY A 127 10.02 -0.16 15.96
C GLY A 127 9.33 -1.25 16.77
N SER A 128 10.06 -2.29 17.19
CA SER A 128 9.51 -3.39 18.00
C SER A 128 10.21 -3.43 19.35
N GLY A 129 9.57 -2.81 20.33
CA GLY A 129 9.59 -3.35 21.69
C GLY A 129 8.69 -4.58 21.74
N VAL A 130 9.06 -5.56 22.56
CA VAL A 130 8.49 -6.91 22.69
C VAL A 130 6.99 -6.94 23.10
N ALA A 131 6.31 -5.80 23.21
CA ALA A 131 4.89 -5.66 23.55
C ALA A 131 4.27 -4.36 23.00
N GLY A 132 4.39 -4.12 21.69
CA GLY A 132 3.77 -2.95 21.04
C GLY A 132 3.34 -3.21 19.59
N PRO A 133 2.63 -2.25 18.97
CA PRO A 133 1.98 -2.46 17.69
C PRO A 133 3.04 -2.71 16.62
N THR A 134 2.79 -3.68 15.73
CA THR A 134 3.74 -3.94 14.64
C THR A 134 3.74 -2.73 13.71
N GLN A 135 4.79 -1.91 13.81
CA GLN A 135 5.01 -0.75 12.97
C GLN A 135 6.40 -0.82 12.34
N TRP A 136 6.43 -0.64 11.02
CA TRP A 136 7.67 -0.56 10.25
C TRP A 136 7.44 0.21 8.95
N HIS A 137 8.55 0.64 8.35
CA HIS A 137 8.56 1.37 7.09
C HIS A 137 9.34 0.59 6.05
N ALA A 138 8.89 0.62 4.81
CA ALA A 138 9.70 0.16 3.69
C ALA A 138 10.43 1.34 3.04
N THR A 139 11.68 1.12 2.70
CA THR A 139 12.51 2.01 1.91
C THR A 139 12.91 1.32 0.61
N ASP A 140 13.45 2.10 -0.34
CA ASP A 140 13.86 1.60 -1.65
C ASP A 140 12.76 0.78 -2.35
N VAL A 141 11.53 1.32 -2.39
CA VAL A 141 10.41 0.66 -3.05
C VAL A 141 10.56 0.80 -4.57
N ARG A 142 10.65 -0.33 -5.26
CA ARG A 142 10.93 -0.43 -6.70
C ARG A 142 9.84 -1.20 -7.40
N LEU A 143 9.38 -0.68 -8.55
CA LEU A 143 8.43 -1.37 -9.41
C LEU A 143 9.03 -2.69 -9.88
N ALA A 144 8.32 -3.81 -9.65
CA ALA A 144 8.72 -5.11 -10.14
C ALA A 144 8.31 -5.28 -11.62
N ALA A 145 8.92 -6.26 -12.31
CA ALA A 145 8.69 -6.46 -13.74
C ALA A 145 7.22 -6.78 -14.06
N GLU A 146 6.55 -7.58 -13.21
CA GLU A 146 5.13 -7.90 -13.37
C GLU A 146 4.22 -6.70 -13.11
N GLY A 147 4.69 -5.70 -12.37
CA GLY A 147 3.97 -4.47 -12.07
C GLY A 147 3.98 -3.44 -13.20
N VAL A 148 4.86 -3.57 -14.20
CA VAL A 148 4.99 -2.61 -15.31
C VAL A 148 3.67 -2.44 -16.10
N PRO A 149 2.96 -3.51 -16.48
CA PRO A 149 1.67 -3.40 -17.18
C PRO A 149 0.57 -2.73 -16.34
N VAL A 150 0.65 -2.74 -15.00
CA VAL A 150 -0.32 -2.07 -14.12
C VAL A 150 -0.33 -0.55 -14.35
N PHE A 151 0.78 0.00 -14.86
CA PHE A 151 0.92 1.40 -15.24
C PHE A 151 0.98 1.60 -16.76
N ALA A 152 0.42 0.68 -17.53
CA ALA A 152 0.37 0.72 -19.00
C ALA A 152 1.76 0.94 -19.64
N ASP A 153 2.78 0.28 -19.09
CA ASP A 153 4.17 0.31 -19.57
C ASP A 153 4.86 1.69 -19.54
N VAL A 154 4.25 2.69 -18.88
CA VAL A 154 4.82 4.04 -18.74
C VAL A 154 6.08 4.05 -17.87
N TYR A 155 6.16 3.12 -16.91
CA TYR A 155 7.29 2.99 -15.99
C TYR A 155 8.02 1.67 -16.23
N SER A 156 9.35 1.71 -16.21
CA SER A 156 10.17 0.50 -16.37
C SER A 156 10.38 -0.23 -15.03
N THR A 157 10.76 -1.51 -15.11
CA THR A 157 11.22 -2.28 -13.95
C THR A 157 12.32 -1.52 -13.20
N GLY A 158 12.22 -1.48 -11.87
CA GLY A 158 13.13 -0.72 -11.01
C GLY A 158 12.76 0.75 -10.83
N GLU A 159 11.69 1.23 -11.46
CA GLU A 159 11.21 2.60 -11.25
C GLU A 159 10.96 2.85 -9.75
N PRO A 160 11.49 3.93 -9.17
CA PRO A 160 11.21 4.27 -7.78
C PRO A 160 9.73 4.62 -7.56
N LEU A 161 9.15 3.95 -6.57
CA LEU A 161 7.82 4.20 -6.03
C LEU A 161 7.94 4.91 -4.68
N ALA A 162 6.81 5.41 -4.18
CA ALA A 162 6.77 6.03 -2.86
C ALA A 162 7.11 5.00 -1.76
N PRO A 163 7.75 5.40 -0.65
CA PRO A 163 7.90 4.55 0.52
C PRO A 163 6.53 4.17 1.07
N LEU A 164 6.43 2.99 1.70
CA LEU A 164 5.21 2.53 2.36
C LEU A 164 5.43 2.36 3.86
N GLN A 165 4.35 2.45 4.62
CA GLN A 165 4.33 2.21 6.06
C GLN A 165 3.30 1.15 6.38
N VAL A 166 3.65 0.20 7.24
CA VAL A 166 2.72 -0.76 7.80
C VAL A 166 2.57 -0.50 9.29
N ARG A 167 1.32 -0.41 9.73
CA ARG A 167 0.94 -0.38 11.14
C ARG A 167 -0.20 -1.37 11.36
N LEU A 168 0.02 -2.39 12.19
CA LEU A 168 -1.02 -3.31 12.63
C LEU A 168 -1.47 -2.98 14.05
N PRO A 169 -2.71 -3.30 14.43
CA PRO A 169 -3.12 -3.19 15.82
C PRO A 169 -2.26 -4.14 16.67
N ASP A 170 -2.15 -3.84 17.96
CA ASP A 170 -1.61 -4.82 18.92
C ASP A 170 -2.40 -6.12 18.79
N ALA A 171 -1.70 -7.26 18.80
CA ALA A 171 -2.36 -8.53 18.99
C ALA A 171 -2.99 -8.47 20.39
N GLN A 172 -4.28 -8.14 20.47
CA GLN A 172 -4.99 -8.20 21.74
C GLN A 172 -4.81 -9.63 22.24
N ALA A 173 -4.16 -9.78 23.40
CA ALA A 173 -4.16 -11.05 24.11
C ALA A 173 -5.63 -11.44 24.28
N CYS A 174 -6.04 -12.60 23.77
CA CYS A 174 -7.32 -13.17 24.14
C CYS A 174 -7.41 -13.16 25.68
N GLY A 175 -8.44 -12.50 26.20
CA GLY A 175 -8.88 -12.68 27.58
C GLY A 175 -9.65 -13.98 27.76
#